data_AF-A0A3N8HJM0-F1
#
_entry.id   AF-A0A3N8HJM0-F1
#
_cell.length_a   1.000
_cell.length_b   1.000
_cell.length_c   1.000
_cell.angle_alpha   90.00
_cell.angle_beta   90.00
_cell.angle_gamma   90.00
#
_symmetry.space_group_name_H-M   'P 1'
#
loop_
_entity.id
_entity.type
_entity.pdbx_description
1 polymer ?
#
loop_
_entity_poly.entity_id
_entity_poly.type
_entity_poly.pdbx_seq_one_letter_code
_entity_poly.pdbx_strand_id
1 'polypeptide(L)'
;MKNDKPPPSLDERLRNWGQSNRGAHDPVDAEYVTRAWRTLPPRNRDILRMVYLWHASREVVCRRLKIARHPRQHFDLELHAARSALARALAEGETKQ
;
A
#
# COMPACT_ATOMS: atom_id res chain seq x y z
N MET A 1 -11.64 16.74 23.93
CA MET A 1 -10.91 17.24 22.73
C MET A 1 -10.93 16.13 21.70
N LYS A 2 -11.85 16.20 20.72
CA LYS A 2 -11.80 15.30 19.56
C LYS A 2 -10.66 15.83 18.69
N ASN A 3 -9.59 15.07 18.54
CA ASN A 3 -8.51 15.45 17.64
C ASN A 3 -9.05 15.40 16.21
N ASP A 4 -9.45 16.55 15.68
CA ASP A 4 -9.62 16.84 14.24
C ASP A 4 -8.24 16.78 13.55
N LYS A 5 -7.54 15.65 13.68
CA LYS A 5 -6.40 15.38 12.80
C LYS A 5 -6.99 15.08 11.43
N PRO A 6 -6.55 15.77 10.37
CA PRO A 6 -6.94 15.40 9.03
C PRO A 6 -6.64 13.90 8.83
N PRO A 7 -7.50 13.17 8.09
CA PRO A 7 -7.29 11.76 7.86
C PRO A 7 -5.85 11.55 7.36
N PRO A 8 -5.10 10.59 7.95
CA PRO A 8 -3.69 10.41 7.63
C PRO A 8 -3.54 10.18 6.13
N SER A 9 -2.53 10.83 5.54
CA SER A 9 -2.23 10.69 4.12
C SER A 9 -1.99 9.23 3.74
N LEU A 10 -2.22 8.86 2.47
CA LEU A 10 -1.98 7.50 2.00
C LEU A 10 -0.55 7.01 2.31
N ASP A 11 0.46 7.87 2.18
CA ASP A 11 1.84 7.55 2.53
C ASP A 11 2.02 7.25 4.02
N GLU A 12 1.32 7.97 4.90
CA GLU A 12 1.35 7.73 6.34
C GLU A 12 0.66 6.41 6.69
N ARG A 13 -0.52 6.14 6.12
CA ARG A 13 -1.24 4.86 6.27
C ARG A 13 -0.40 3.68 5.77
N LEU A 14 0.26 3.83 4.61
CA LEU A 14 1.15 2.80 4.05
C LEU A 14 2.40 2.58 4.90
N ARG A 15 2.96 3.63 5.49
CA ARG A 15 4.07 3.51 6.44
C ARG A 15 3.63 2.78 7.70
N ASN A 16 2.50 3.16 8.28
CA ASN A 16 1.91 2.50 9.43
C ASN A 16 1.64 1.02 9.16
N TRP A 17 1.03 0.71 8.02
CA TRP A 17 0.79 -0.66 7.55
C TRP A 17 2.10 -1.44 7.35
N GLY A 18 3.14 -0.82 6.79
CA GLY A 18 4.47 -1.44 6.67
C GLY A 18 5.13 -1.76 8.02
N GLN A 19 4.86 -0.94 9.05
CA GLN A 19 5.34 -1.16 10.41
C GLN A 19 4.51 -2.19 11.20
N SER A 20 3.37 -2.65 10.68
CA SER A 20 2.52 -3.64 11.34
C SER A 20 3.25 -4.91 11.79
N ASN A 21 4.32 -5.28 11.09
CA ASN A 21 5.14 -6.46 11.38
C ASN A 21 6.46 -6.14 12.14
N ARG A 22 6.70 -4.87 12.50
CA ARG A 22 7.98 -4.38 13.05
C ARG A 22 7.87 -3.67 14.41
N GLY A 23 6.66 -3.41 14.91
CA GLY A 23 6.48 -2.87 16.26
C GLY A 23 5.31 -1.90 16.38
N ALA A 24 5.56 -0.74 17.00
CA ALA A 24 4.53 0.27 17.28
C ALA A 24 3.90 0.80 15.99
N HIS A 25 2.63 0.47 15.81
CA HIS A 25 1.78 0.90 14.70
C HIS A 25 0.36 1.09 15.24
N ASP A 26 -0.47 1.81 14.51
CA ASP A 26 -1.91 1.87 14.75
C ASP A 26 -2.58 0.63 14.15
N PRO A 27 -3.09 -0.31 14.98
CA PRO A 27 -3.69 -1.55 14.48
C PRO A 27 -5.01 -1.32 13.77
N VAL A 28 -5.74 -0.23 14.10
CA VAL A 28 -7.01 0.11 13.46
C VAL A 28 -6.75 0.56 12.03
N ASP A 29 -5.81 1.47 11.84
CA ASP A 29 -5.40 1.92 10.50
C ASP A 29 -4.77 0.78 9.69
N ALA A 30 -3.90 -0.03 10.31
CA ALA A 30 -3.29 -1.16 9.61
C ALA A 30 -4.31 -2.23 9.18
N GLU A 31 -5.33 -2.51 10.00
CA GLU A 31 -6.43 -3.40 9.61
C GLU A 31 -7.27 -2.78 8.49
N TYR A 32 -7.54 -1.48 8.58
CA TYR A 32 -8.28 -0.75 7.55
C TYR A 32 -7.58 -0.82 6.18
N VAL A 33 -6.27 -0.54 6.14
CA VAL A 33 -5.43 -0.71 4.95
C VAL A 33 -5.41 -2.17 4.50
N THR A 34 -5.34 -3.13 5.41
CA THR A 34 -5.36 -4.56 5.08
C THR A 34 -6.67 -4.98 4.42
N ARG A 35 -7.81 -4.48 4.88
CA ARG A 35 -9.12 -4.76 4.28
C ARG A 35 -9.20 -4.20 2.86
N ALA A 36 -8.83 -2.93 2.66
CA ALA A 36 -8.77 -2.31 1.33
C ALA A 36 -7.76 -3.01 0.41
N TRP A 37 -6.58 -3.39 0.94
CA TRP A 37 -5.58 -4.14 0.18
C TRP A 37 -6.12 -5.49 -0.30
N ARG A 38 -6.91 -6.21 0.49
CA ARG A 38 -7.48 -7.51 0.10
C ARG A 38 -8.41 -7.42 -1.12
N THR A 39 -9.10 -6.30 -1.32
CA THR A 39 -10.00 -6.11 -2.47
C THR A 39 -9.28 -5.80 -3.78
N LEU A 40 -7.98 -5.47 -3.72
CA LEU A 40 -7.20 -5.14 -4.91
C LEU A 40 -6.89 -6.37 -5.78
N PRO A 41 -6.66 -6.15 -7.10
CA PRO A 41 -6.16 -7.20 -7.99
C PRO A 41 -4.85 -7.83 -7.48
N PRO A 42 -4.60 -9.13 -7.72
CA PRO A 42 -3.43 -9.84 -7.21
C PRO A 42 -2.11 -9.14 -7.51
N ARG A 43 -1.93 -8.61 -8.72
CA ARG A 43 -0.72 -7.87 -9.12
C ARG A 43 -0.46 -6.64 -8.25
N ASN A 44 -1.50 -5.85 -7.99
CA ASN A 44 -1.42 -4.66 -7.13
C ASN A 44 -1.19 -5.05 -5.67
N ARG A 45 -1.78 -6.16 -5.21
CA ARG A 45 -1.54 -6.66 -3.85
C ARG A 45 -0.10 -7.08 -3.65
N ASP A 46 0.45 -7.82 -4.60
CA ASP A 46 1.82 -8.33 -4.50
C ASP A 46 2.85 -7.21 -4.50
N ILE A 47 2.73 -6.22 -5.39
CA ILE A 47 3.68 -5.08 -5.40
C ILE A 47 3.64 -4.32 -4.08
N LEU A 48 2.45 -4.03 -3.54
CA LEU A 48 2.31 -3.33 -2.25
C LEU A 48 2.87 -4.16 -1.10
N ARG A 49 2.57 -5.46 -1.04
CA ARG A 49 3.10 -6.37 -0.01
C ARG A 49 4.62 -6.43 -0.06
N MET A 50 5.20 -6.60 -1.25
CA MET A 50 6.65 -6.71 -1.38
C MET A 50 7.35 -5.39 -1.03
N VAL A 51 6.79 -4.24 -1.43
CA VAL A 51 7.41 -2.93 -1.18
C VAL A 51 7.25 -2.49 0.27
N TYR A 52 6.05 -2.59 0.85
CA TYR A 52 5.76 -2.00 2.16
C TYR A 52 5.87 -2.99 3.32
N LEU A 53 5.47 -4.26 3.15
CA LEU A 53 5.56 -5.24 4.24
C LEU A 53 6.92 -5.95 4.26
N TRP A 54 7.43 -6.33 3.08
CA TRP A 54 8.72 -7.03 3.00
C TRP A 54 9.91 -6.09 2.84
N HIS A 55 9.66 -4.81 2.51
CA HIS A 55 10.72 -3.84 2.20
C HIS A 55 11.67 -4.35 1.11
N ALA A 56 11.14 -5.10 0.15
CA ALA A 56 11.91 -5.68 -0.94
C ALA A 56 12.45 -4.58 -1.85
N SER A 57 13.68 -4.75 -2.33
CA SER A 57 14.27 -3.83 -3.31
C SER A 57 13.53 -3.91 -4.64
N ARG A 58 13.60 -2.82 -5.42
CA ARG A 58 13.02 -2.74 -6.77
C ARG A 58 13.38 -3.95 -7.63
N GLU A 59 14.62 -4.40 -7.57
CA GLU A 59 15.10 -5.54 -8.38
C GLU A 59 14.40 -6.85 -8.05
N VAL A 60 14.18 -7.12 -6.76
CA VAL A 60 13.46 -8.31 -6.29
C VAL A 60 12.01 -8.24 -6.75
N VAL A 61 11.37 -7.08 -6.63
CA VAL A 61 9.99 -6.87 -7.07
C VAL A 61 9.86 -7.03 -8.59
N CYS A 62 10.71 -6.38 -9.37
CA CYS A 62 10.70 -6.49 -10.83
C CYS A 62 10.91 -7.92 -11.30
N ARG A 63 11.84 -8.66 -10.67
CA ARG A 63 12.08 -10.07 -11.00
C ARG A 63 10.86 -10.93 -10.68
N ARG A 64 10.24 -10.76 -9.51
CA ARG A 64 9.11 -11.62 -9.07
C ARG A 64 7.82 -11.32 -9.82
N LEU A 65 7.56 -10.04 -10.12
CA LEU A 65 6.36 -9.60 -10.84
C LEU A 65 6.54 -9.57 -12.35
N LYS A 66 7.71 -10.01 -12.86
CA LYS A 66 8.06 -9.98 -14.28
C LYS A 66 7.90 -8.58 -14.90
N ILE A 67 8.19 -7.54 -14.12
CA ILE A 67 8.24 -6.15 -14.60
C ILE A 67 9.57 -5.95 -15.29
N ALA A 68 9.56 -5.38 -16.49
CA ALA A 68 10.78 -5.02 -17.19
C ALA A 68 11.61 -4.03 -16.35
N ARG A 69 12.86 -4.38 -16.05
CA ARG A 69 13.75 -3.59 -15.18
C ARG A 69 14.10 -2.23 -15.77
N HIS A 70 14.08 -2.15 -17.10
CA HIS A 70 14.33 -0.93 -17.85
C HIS A 70 13.20 -0.69 -18.87
N PRO A 71 12.79 0.57 -19.06
CA PRO A 71 13.17 1.75 -18.28
C PRO A 71 12.62 1.71 -16.83
N ARG A 72 13.27 2.44 -15.92
CA ARG A 72 12.89 2.49 -14.49
C ARG A 72 11.41 2.87 -14.28
N GLN A 73 10.88 3.69 -15.18
CA GLN A 73 9.50 4.18 -15.16
C GLN A 73 8.47 3.04 -15.13
N HIS A 74 8.77 1.86 -15.67
CA HIS A 74 7.85 0.72 -15.61
C HIS A 74 7.51 0.31 -14.17
N PHE A 75 8.53 0.26 -13.30
CA PHE A 75 8.28 -0.04 -11.89
C PHE A 75 7.50 1.08 -11.21
N ASP A 76 7.88 2.34 -11.46
CA ASP A 76 7.22 3.49 -10.84
C ASP A 76 5.75 3.60 -11.27
N LEU A 77 5.42 3.28 -12.53
CA LEU A 77 4.06 3.22 -13.05
C LEU A 77 3.22 2.12 -12.38
N GLU A 78 3.76 0.91 -12.25
CA GLU A 78 3.08 -0.20 -11.59
C GLU A 78 2.85 0.10 -10.10
N LEU A 79 3.86 0.67 -9.43
CA LEU A 79 3.74 1.07 -8.03
C LEU A 79 2.72 2.20 -7.85
N HIS A 80 2.72 3.18 -8.76
CA HIS A 80 1.74 4.26 -8.76
C HIS A 80 0.32 3.73 -9.00
N ALA A 81 0.13 2.84 -9.97
CA ALA A 81 -1.16 2.22 -10.25
C ALA A 81 -1.68 1.44 -9.02
N ALA A 82 -0.81 0.70 -8.33
CA ALA A 82 -1.19 -0.02 -7.13
C ALA A 82 -1.53 0.91 -5.96
N ARG A 83 -0.77 1.99 -5.75
CA ARG A 83 -1.08 3.02 -4.74
C ARG A 83 -2.41 3.71 -5.03
N SER A 84 -2.67 4.08 -6.29
CA SER A 84 -3.91 4.72 -6.71
C SER A 84 -5.11 3.78 -6.58
N ALA A 85 -4.95 2.50 -6.88
CA ALA A 85 -5.99 1.49 -6.66
C ALA A 85 -6.30 1.32 -5.15
N LEU A 86 -5.27 1.30 -4.31
CA LEU A 86 -5.46 1.27 -2.85
C LEU A 86 -6.18 2.53 -2.34
N ALA A 87 -5.78 3.71 -2.82
CA ALA A 87 -6.42 4.97 -2.45
C ALA A 87 -7.92 4.96 -2.77
N ARG A 88 -8.29 4.44 -3.95
CA ARG A 88 -9.70 4.26 -4.35
C ARG A 88 -10.42 3.29 -3.44
N ALA A 89 -9.84 2.11 -3.19
CA ALA A 89 -10.44 1.10 -2.30
C ALA A 89 -10.63 1.62 -0.87
N LEU A 90 -9.72 2.46 -0.38
CA LEU A 90 -9.85 3.15 0.91
C LEU A 90 -11.00 4.16 0.86
N ALA A 91 -11.06 5.03 -0.15
CA ALA A 91 -12.14 6.01 -0.29
C ALA A 91 -13.54 5.34 -0.43
N GLU A 92 -13.63 4.22 -1.15
CA GLU A 92 -14.84 3.40 -1.26
C GLU A 92 -15.21 2.74 0.08
N GLY A 93 -14.21 2.39 0.89
CA GLY A 93 -14.41 1.89 2.26
C GLY A 93 -14.86 2.97 3.24
N GLU A 94 -14.46 4.23 3.05
CA GLU A 94 -14.83 5.39 3.89
C GLU A 94 -16.27 5.84 3.60
N THR A 95 -16.73 5.69 2.35
CA THR A 95 -18.10 6.09 1.93
C THR A 95 -19.19 5.09 2.27
N LYS A 96 -18.84 3.88 2.69
CA LYS A 96 -19.81 2.81 3.04
C LYS A 96 -20.01 2.64 4.56
N GLN A 97 -19.47 3.54 5.38
CA GLN A 97 -19.63 3.55 6.84
C GLN A 97 -20.72 4.51 7.30
#